data_AF-A0A352LLA4-F1
#
_entry.id   AF-A0A352LLA4-F1
#
_cell.length_a   1.000
_cell.length_b   1.000
_cell.length_c   1.000
_cell.angle_alpha   90.00
_cell.angle_beta   90.00
_cell.angle_gamma   90.00
#
_symmetry.space_group_name_H-M   'P 1'
#
loop_
_entity.id
_entity.type
_entity.pdbx_description
1 polymer ?
#
loop_
_entity_poly.entity_id
_entity_poly.type
_entity_poly.pdbx_seq_one_letter_code
_entity_poly.pdbx_strand_id
1 'polypeptide(L)'
;MISRRELILASAAASLPSVSALAAANEFIEGKDFSIVRPAVDYPRRPVVVHLFFAYTCPHCLRFEPEIQEFVKSWSSMREVRIVPVPVSWSEIYDIFPKVYYSLEQLNLLDKFHMPFWEWVIKDPHDNWTDADSAQKDIVSWFAKGGVPQADLKRAMSSFSVANKVRQAAQTWRHYGVDATPNIGIAGKYLTAPHMAGSRKKAIRCAEYLIKNELSS
;
A
#
# COMPACT_ATOMS: atom_id res chain seq x y z
N MET A 1 5.75 -1.55 89.05
CA MET A 1 5.16 -0.56 88.12
C MET A 1 6.31 0.00 87.29
N ILE A 2 6.41 -0.41 86.03
CA ILE A 2 7.62 -0.26 85.20
C ILE A 2 7.69 1.15 84.59
N SER A 3 8.90 1.68 84.61
CA SER A 3 9.31 3.08 84.46
C SER A 3 9.43 3.54 83.00
N ARG A 4 9.30 4.87 82.85
CA ARG A 4 9.81 5.72 81.75
C ARG A 4 11.23 5.32 81.35
N ARG A 5 11.40 4.78 80.14
CA ARG A 5 12.65 4.84 79.35
C ARG A 5 12.38 4.33 77.93
N GLU A 6 12.73 5.19 76.98
CA GLU A 6 13.12 4.84 75.60
C GLU A 6 12.05 4.22 74.69
N LEU A 7 11.67 4.96 73.65
CA LEU A 7 11.88 4.52 72.27
C LEU A 7 11.49 5.64 71.32
N ILE A 8 12.52 6.34 70.87
CA ILE A 8 12.53 7.17 69.67
C ILE A 8 12.30 6.22 68.49
N LEU A 9 11.22 6.42 67.74
CA LEU A 9 11.07 5.80 66.42
C LEU A 9 10.86 6.90 65.38
N ALA A 10 11.98 7.20 64.72
CA ALA A 10 12.05 8.04 63.54
C ALA A 10 11.15 7.47 62.43
N SER A 11 10.10 8.21 62.06
CA SER A 11 9.31 7.92 60.88
C SER A 11 9.96 8.58 59.67
N ALA A 12 10.84 7.85 58.99
CA ALA A 12 11.34 8.24 57.68
C ALA A 12 10.22 8.02 56.65
N ALA A 13 9.62 9.11 56.18
CA ALA A 13 8.69 9.10 55.05
C ALA A 13 9.47 8.80 53.76
N ALA A 14 9.50 7.53 53.36
CA ALA A 14 10.00 7.13 52.05
C ALA A 14 8.96 7.49 50.98
N SER A 15 9.14 8.64 50.33
CA SER A 15 8.42 9.01 49.12
C SER A 15 8.90 8.12 47.95
N LEU A 16 8.12 7.09 47.62
CA LEU A 16 8.31 6.30 46.41
C LEU A 16 7.96 7.16 45.18
N PRO A 17 8.86 7.35 44.20
CA PRO A 17 8.49 7.95 42.95
C PRO A 17 7.61 6.97 42.17
N SER A 18 6.35 7.36 41.91
CA SER A 18 5.46 6.67 40.99
C SER A 18 6.05 6.72 39.59
N VAL A 19 6.78 5.67 39.20
CA VAL A 19 7.17 5.45 37.81
C VAL A 19 5.90 5.09 37.04
N SER A 20 5.27 6.10 36.46
CA SER A 20 4.24 5.89 35.44
C SER A 20 4.94 5.32 34.21
N ALA A 21 5.07 4.00 34.15
CA ALA A 21 5.40 3.30 32.92
C ALA A 21 4.24 3.55 31.95
N LEU A 22 4.38 4.55 31.08
CA LEU A 22 3.55 4.72 29.91
C LEU A 22 3.90 3.57 28.96
N ALA A 23 3.34 2.38 29.22
CA ALA A 23 3.30 1.33 28.22
C ALA A 23 2.47 1.89 27.06
N ALA A 24 3.14 2.39 26.03
CA ALA A 24 2.50 2.68 24.76
C ALA A 24 1.95 1.34 24.27
N ALA A 25 0.65 1.09 24.52
CA ALA A 25 -0.03 -0.06 23.96
C ALA A 25 0.21 -0.04 22.45
N ASN A 26 0.66 -1.15 21.86
CA ASN A 26 0.79 -1.27 20.41
C ASN A 26 -0.56 -0.87 19.78
N GLU A 27 -0.58 0.26 19.05
CA GLU A 27 -1.81 0.83 18.47
C GLU A 27 -2.46 -0.15 17.48
N PHE A 28 -1.68 -1.08 16.93
CA PHE A 28 -2.09 -2.07 15.94
C PHE A 28 -1.61 -3.48 16.31
N ILE A 29 -2.45 -4.48 16.04
CA ILE A 29 -2.27 -5.87 16.47
C ILE A 29 -2.04 -6.77 15.24
N GLU A 30 -0.96 -7.58 15.26
CA GLU A 30 -0.69 -8.62 14.26
C GLU A 30 -1.85 -9.63 14.20
N GLY A 31 -2.23 -10.06 12.99
CA GLY A 31 -3.34 -10.98 12.76
C GLY A 31 -4.73 -10.32 12.82
N LYS A 32 -4.79 -9.04 13.20
CA LYS A 32 -6.01 -8.23 13.19
C LYS A 32 -5.89 -7.05 12.24
N ASP A 33 -4.98 -6.12 12.53
CA ASP A 33 -4.86 -4.87 11.78
C ASP A 33 -3.85 -4.96 10.63
N PHE A 34 -2.86 -5.84 10.77
CA PHE A 34 -1.87 -6.19 9.76
C PHE A 34 -1.44 -7.66 9.92
N SER A 35 -0.79 -8.22 8.91
CA SER A 35 -0.19 -9.55 8.94
C SER A 35 1.30 -9.46 8.64
N ILE A 36 2.05 -10.48 9.07
CA ILE A 36 3.45 -10.64 8.73
C ILE A 36 3.58 -11.51 7.47
N VAL A 37 4.36 -11.03 6.51
CA VAL A 37 4.71 -11.76 5.28
C VAL A 37 5.70 -12.87 5.64
N ARG A 38 5.39 -14.12 5.26
CA ARG A 38 6.20 -15.31 5.59
C ARG A 38 6.46 -16.16 4.33
N PRO A 39 7.74 -16.40 3.95
CA PRO A 39 8.93 -15.75 4.48
C PRO A 39 8.94 -14.25 4.16
N ALA A 40 9.63 -13.45 4.96
CA ALA A 40 9.78 -12.02 4.66
C ALA A 40 10.49 -11.85 3.30
N VAL A 41 10.04 -10.88 2.51
CA VAL A 41 10.69 -10.51 1.25
C VAL A 41 11.89 -9.64 1.59
N ASP A 42 13.07 -10.02 1.10
CA ASP A 42 14.28 -9.25 1.36
C ASP A 42 14.25 -7.91 0.60
N TYR A 43 14.34 -6.82 1.35
CA TYR A 43 14.48 -5.46 0.85
C TYR A 43 15.57 -4.74 1.64
N PRO A 44 16.28 -3.78 1.02
CA PRO A 44 17.18 -2.90 1.76
C PRO A 44 16.45 -2.23 2.92
N ARG A 45 17.14 -2.10 4.06
CA ARG A 45 16.56 -1.46 5.25
C ARG A 45 16.18 0.01 5.02
N ARG A 46 16.89 0.70 4.11
CA ARG A 46 16.58 2.07 3.68
C ARG A 46 16.73 2.20 2.16
N PRO A 47 15.86 2.98 1.48
CA PRO A 47 14.61 3.53 2.02
C PRO A 47 13.62 2.40 2.36
N VAL A 48 12.71 2.64 3.32
CA VAL A 48 11.58 1.75 3.61
C VAL A 48 10.69 1.71 2.38
N VAL A 49 10.60 0.54 1.74
CA VAL A 49 9.79 0.37 0.53
C VAL A 49 8.34 0.07 0.92
N VAL A 50 7.42 0.89 0.42
CA VAL A 50 5.97 0.76 0.60
C VAL A 50 5.34 0.43 -0.74
N HIS A 51 4.74 -0.75 -0.86
CA HIS A 51 4.04 -1.19 -2.07
C HIS A 51 2.55 -0.94 -1.93
N LEU A 52 1.94 -0.30 -2.93
CA LEU A 52 0.50 -0.07 -2.99
C LEU A 52 -0.09 -1.04 -4.02
N PHE A 53 -0.67 -2.13 -3.56
CA PHE A 53 -1.26 -3.15 -4.42
C PHE A 53 -2.70 -2.78 -4.78
N PHE A 54 -2.97 -2.65 -6.08
CA PHE A 54 -4.29 -2.29 -6.59
C PHE A 54 -4.59 -2.95 -7.93
N ALA A 55 -5.86 -3.04 -8.30
CA ALA A 55 -6.29 -3.45 -9.64
C ALA A 55 -7.25 -2.41 -10.22
N TYR A 56 -7.12 -2.09 -11.51
CA TYR A 56 -8.05 -1.19 -12.19
C TYR A 56 -9.50 -1.71 -12.17
N THR A 57 -9.68 -3.03 -12.08
CA THR A 57 -10.98 -3.71 -11.99
C THR A 57 -11.54 -3.78 -10.57
N CYS A 58 -10.86 -3.24 -9.55
CA CYS A 58 -11.25 -3.32 -8.15
C CYS A 58 -12.01 -2.06 -7.69
N PRO A 59 -13.33 -2.12 -7.43
CA PRO A 59 -14.10 -0.96 -6.97
C PRO A 59 -13.71 -0.50 -5.56
N HIS A 60 -13.23 -1.41 -4.71
CA HIS A 60 -12.74 -1.06 -3.36
C HIS A 60 -11.46 -0.24 -3.40
N CYS A 61 -10.62 -0.48 -4.42
CA CYS A 61 -9.39 0.23 -4.67
C CYS A 61 -9.67 1.65 -5.14
N LEU A 62 -10.56 1.82 -6.12
CA LEU A 62 -11.00 3.15 -6.58
C LEU A 62 -11.56 4.00 -5.42
N ARG A 63 -12.34 3.39 -4.52
CA ARG A 63 -12.86 4.09 -3.34
C ARG A 63 -11.82 4.36 -2.25
N PHE A 64 -10.66 3.72 -2.29
CA PHE A 64 -9.55 3.92 -1.35
C PHE A 64 -8.51 4.92 -1.85
N GLU A 65 -8.57 5.23 -3.13
CA GLU A 65 -7.62 6.11 -3.79
C GLU A 65 -7.53 7.53 -3.18
N PRO A 66 -8.61 8.17 -2.71
CA PRO A 66 -8.48 9.48 -2.04
C PRO A 66 -7.57 9.43 -0.80
N GLU A 67 -7.72 8.42 0.05
CA GLU A 67 -6.85 8.25 1.22
C GLU A 67 -5.41 7.88 0.83
N ILE A 68 -5.24 7.12 -0.27
CA ILE A 68 -3.92 6.76 -0.80
C ILE A 68 -3.19 7.98 -1.37
N GLN A 69 -3.88 8.85 -2.11
CA GLN A 69 -3.28 10.08 -2.64
C GLN A 69 -2.81 11.02 -1.53
N GLU A 70 -3.60 11.17 -0.47
CA GLU A 70 -3.20 11.94 0.71
C GLU A 70 -1.99 11.33 1.41
N PHE A 71 -1.97 10.00 1.55
CA PHE A 71 -0.82 9.26 2.09
C PHE A 71 0.44 9.45 1.23
N VAL A 72 0.34 9.27 -0.10
CA VAL A 72 1.46 9.44 -1.02
C VAL A 72 2.00 10.87 -0.95
N LYS A 73 1.12 11.87 -0.96
CA LYS A 73 1.52 13.28 -0.84
C LYS A 73 2.28 13.56 0.46
N SER A 74 1.88 12.94 1.57
CA SER A 74 2.49 13.15 2.89
C SER A 74 3.85 12.46 3.05
N TRP A 75 4.04 11.33 2.39
CA TRP A 75 5.20 10.46 2.63
C TRP A 75 6.24 10.44 1.50
N SER A 76 5.86 10.76 0.27
CA SER A 76 6.75 10.66 -0.91
C SER A 76 7.93 11.65 -0.92
N SER A 77 7.86 12.73 -0.15
CA SER A 77 8.97 13.69 -0.02
C SER A 77 10.04 13.25 0.99
N MET A 78 9.77 12.23 1.80
CA MET A 78 10.73 11.71 2.78
C MET A 78 11.74 10.81 2.07
N ARG A 79 13.04 11.13 2.16
CA ARG A 79 14.10 10.37 1.45
C ARG A 79 14.23 8.94 1.97
N GLU A 80 13.79 8.70 3.18
CA GLU A 80 13.84 7.42 3.88
C GLU A 80 12.69 6.48 3.51
N VAL A 81 11.72 6.94 2.71
CA VAL A 81 10.55 6.15 2.30
C VAL A 81 10.43 6.15 0.78
N ARG A 82 10.22 4.97 0.19
CA ARG A 82 9.97 4.81 -1.24
C ARG A 82 8.62 4.16 -1.46
N ILE A 83 7.68 4.90 -2.03
CA ILE A 83 6.35 4.37 -2.36
C ILE A 83 6.34 3.87 -3.80
N VAL A 84 5.81 2.67 -4.01
CA VAL A 84 5.77 2.00 -5.31
C VAL A 84 4.37 1.47 -5.55
N PRO A 85 3.61 2.05 -6.50
CA PRO A 85 2.35 1.45 -6.93
C PRO A 85 2.61 0.13 -7.69
N VAL A 86 1.81 -0.88 -7.37
CA VAL A 86 1.90 -2.22 -7.93
C VAL A 86 0.52 -2.63 -8.48
N PRO A 87 0.24 -2.39 -9.76
CA PRO A 87 -0.95 -2.90 -10.40
C PRO A 87 -0.89 -4.44 -10.45
N VAL A 88 -1.97 -5.09 -10.03
CA VAL A 88 -2.09 -6.55 -10.00
C VAL A 88 -3.14 -7.05 -10.99
N SER A 89 -2.97 -8.29 -11.42
CA SER A 89 -3.94 -9.04 -12.20
C SER A 89 -3.80 -10.53 -11.86
N TRP A 90 -4.93 -11.22 -11.76
CA TRP A 90 -5.02 -12.68 -11.58
C TRP A 90 -5.73 -13.38 -12.75
N SER A 91 -6.20 -12.61 -13.74
CA SER A 91 -6.95 -13.11 -14.89
C SER A 91 -6.27 -12.68 -16.17
N GLU A 92 -6.12 -13.61 -17.11
CA GLU A 92 -5.47 -13.36 -18.41
C GLU A 92 -6.15 -12.21 -19.18
N ILE A 93 -7.48 -12.11 -19.11
CA ILE A 93 -8.25 -11.03 -19.75
C ILE A 93 -7.84 -9.65 -19.19
N TYR A 94 -7.44 -9.61 -17.91
CA TYR A 94 -7.13 -8.38 -17.17
C TYR A 94 -5.62 -8.09 -17.05
N ASP A 95 -4.75 -8.94 -17.60
CA ASP A 95 -3.29 -8.71 -17.63
C ASP A 95 -2.88 -7.50 -18.47
N ILE A 96 -3.82 -6.95 -19.23
CA ILE A 96 -3.68 -5.68 -19.93
C ILE A 96 -3.52 -4.49 -18.97
N PHE A 97 -4.12 -4.54 -17.78
CA PHE A 97 -4.18 -3.41 -16.86
C PHE A 97 -2.83 -3.01 -16.26
N PRO A 98 -1.99 -3.95 -15.77
CA PRO A 98 -0.61 -3.61 -15.42
C PRO A 98 0.18 -3.02 -16.59
N LYS A 99 -0.03 -3.51 -17.83
CA LYS A 99 0.62 -2.95 -19.03
C LYS A 99 0.19 -1.51 -19.27
N VAL A 100 -1.11 -1.21 -19.12
CA VAL A 100 -1.63 0.17 -19.25
C VAL A 100 -0.99 1.07 -18.20
N TYR A 101 -1.00 0.70 -16.91
CA TYR A 101 -0.40 1.52 -15.85
C TYR A 101 1.06 1.87 -16.15
N TYR A 102 1.88 0.87 -16.47
CA TYR A 102 3.30 1.10 -16.74
C TYR A 102 3.55 1.80 -18.08
N SER A 103 2.62 1.71 -19.03
CA SER A 103 2.68 2.49 -20.27
C SER A 103 2.39 3.96 -20.01
N LEU A 104 1.40 4.27 -19.17
CA LEU A 104 1.13 5.64 -18.73
C LEU A 104 2.30 6.21 -17.94
N GLU A 105 2.93 5.40 -17.08
CA GLU A 105 4.15 5.80 -16.39
C GLU A 105 5.29 6.12 -17.37
N GLN A 106 5.55 5.23 -18.35
CA GLN A 106 6.59 5.44 -19.35
C GLN A 106 6.35 6.69 -20.21
N LEU A 107 5.08 7.01 -20.49
CA LEU A 107 4.68 8.16 -21.30
C LEU A 107 4.49 9.45 -20.47
N ASN A 108 4.71 9.42 -19.15
CA ASN A 108 4.43 10.52 -18.22
C ASN A 108 2.96 11.00 -18.30
N LEU A 109 2.02 10.06 -18.39
CA LEU A 109 0.59 10.27 -18.58
C LEU A 109 -0.27 9.88 -17.36
N LEU A 110 0.35 9.42 -16.27
CA LEU A 110 -0.38 9.01 -15.06
C LEU A 110 -1.24 10.13 -14.48
N ASP A 111 -0.69 11.33 -14.29
CA ASP A 111 -1.42 12.47 -13.69
C ASP A 111 -2.70 12.83 -14.48
N LYS A 112 -2.64 12.68 -15.80
CA LYS A 112 -3.77 13.00 -16.68
C LYS A 112 -4.80 11.89 -16.76
N PHE A 113 -4.35 10.62 -16.77
CA PHE A 113 -5.22 9.52 -17.16
C PHE A 113 -5.43 8.44 -16.11
N HIS A 114 -4.62 8.35 -15.06
CA HIS A 114 -4.73 7.27 -14.08
C HIS A 114 -6.13 7.21 -13.47
N MET A 115 -6.61 8.34 -12.91
CA MET A 115 -7.94 8.41 -12.31
C MET A 115 -9.08 8.32 -13.32
N PRO A 116 -9.12 9.11 -14.41
CA PRO A 116 -10.21 9.01 -15.39
C PRO A 116 -10.32 7.62 -16.02
N PHE A 117 -9.18 6.96 -16.27
CA PHE A 117 -9.18 5.59 -16.80
C PHE A 117 -9.73 4.60 -15.77
N TRP A 118 -9.31 4.69 -14.51
CA TRP A 118 -9.81 3.82 -13.46
C TRP A 118 -11.32 3.97 -13.26
N GLU A 119 -11.81 5.21 -13.25
CA GLU A 119 -13.24 5.47 -13.16
C GLU A 119 -14.01 4.87 -14.34
N TRP A 120 -13.50 5.02 -15.56
CA TRP A 120 -14.08 4.41 -16.76
C TRP A 120 -14.13 2.88 -16.65
N VAL A 121 -13.04 2.23 -16.22
CA VAL A 121 -13.00 0.77 -16.02
C VAL A 121 -14.05 0.29 -15.03
N ILE A 122 -14.35 1.06 -13.98
CA ILE A 122 -15.27 0.66 -12.91
C ILE A 122 -16.73 1.05 -13.18
N LYS A 123 -16.98 2.22 -13.80
CA LYS A 123 -18.31 2.82 -13.90
C LYS A 123 -19.01 2.52 -15.22
N ASP A 124 -18.27 2.31 -16.30
CA ASP A 124 -18.84 2.08 -17.62
C ASP A 124 -19.02 0.57 -17.88
N PRO A 125 -20.00 0.17 -18.70
CA PRO A 125 -20.17 -1.22 -19.10
C PRO A 125 -19.08 -1.64 -20.10
N HIS A 126 -18.52 -2.83 -19.90
CA HIS A 126 -17.45 -3.43 -20.70
C HIS A 126 -17.85 -4.80 -21.26
N ASP A 127 -19.11 -4.93 -21.70
CA ASP A 127 -19.73 -6.22 -22.08
C ASP A 127 -18.99 -6.97 -23.20
N ASN A 128 -18.20 -6.25 -23.99
CA ASN A 128 -17.43 -6.80 -25.11
C ASN A 128 -16.05 -7.33 -24.72
N TRP A 129 -15.63 -7.25 -23.45
CA TRP A 129 -14.34 -7.77 -23.00
C TRP A 129 -14.40 -9.29 -22.75
N THR A 130 -14.54 -10.04 -23.84
CA THR A 130 -14.58 -11.50 -23.82
C THR A 130 -13.19 -12.14 -23.80
N ASP A 131 -12.16 -11.36 -24.18
CA ASP A 131 -10.76 -11.77 -24.22
C ASP A 131 -9.83 -10.54 -24.06
N ALA A 132 -8.52 -10.77 -23.96
CA ALA A 132 -7.55 -9.70 -23.81
C ALA A 132 -7.47 -8.75 -25.03
N ASP A 133 -7.74 -9.26 -26.23
CA ASP A 133 -7.64 -8.48 -27.48
C ASP A 133 -8.79 -7.49 -27.64
N SER A 134 -10.02 -7.93 -27.33
CA SER A 134 -11.21 -7.08 -27.28
C SER A 134 -11.09 -5.99 -26.22
N ALA A 135 -10.64 -6.34 -25.01
CA ALA A 135 -10.34 -5.36 -23.96
C ALA A 135 -9.27 -4.35 -24.41
N GLN A 136 -8.18 -4.81 -25.01
CA GLN A 136 -7.11 -3.94 -25.51
C GLN A 136 -7.60 -2.96 -26.58
N LYS A 137 -8.44 -3.40 -27.52
CA LYS A 137 -8.99 -2.53 -28.58
C LYS A 137 -9.80 -1.39 -27.98
N ASP A 138 -10.65 -1.69 -27.01
CA ASP A 138 -11.51 -0.70 -26.36
C ASP A 138 -10.70 0.29 -25.51
N ILE A 139 -9.78 -0.22 -24.69
CA ILE A 139 -8.84 0.59 -23.91
C ILE A 139 -8.07 1.57 -24.81
N VAL A 140 -7.47 1.07 -25.91
CA VAL A 140 -6.72 1.93 -26.83
C VAL A 140 -7.60 2.98 -27.49
N SER A 141 -8.84 2.63 -27.84
CA SER A 141 -9.84 3.56 -28.38
C SER A 141 -10.20 4.66 -27.39
N TRP A 142 -10.39 4.32 -26.12
CA TRP A 142 -10.66 5.28 -25.05
C TRP A 142 -9.52 6.30 -24.91
N PHE A 143 -8.28 5.83 -24.86
CA PHE A 143 -7.10 6.71 -24.80
C PHE A 143 -6.95 7.58 -26.05
N ALA A 144 -7.27 7.05 -27.23
CA ALA A 144 -7.25 7.81 -28.48
C ALA A 144 -8.25 8.97 -28.48
N LYS A 145 -9.47 8.73 -27.99
CA LYS A 145 -10.49 9.78 -27.79
C LYS A 145 -10.00 10.84 -26.80
N GLY A 146 -9.20 10.46 -25.81
CA GLY A 146 -8.53 11.36 -24.87
C GLY A 146 -7.29 12.10 -25.42
N GLY A 147 -6.93 11.86 -26.68
CA GLY A 147 -5.81 12.52 -27.37
C GLY A 147 -4.46 11.81 -27.26
N VAL A 148 -4.39 10.57 -26.77
CA VAL A 148 -3.16 9.76 -26.80
C VAL A 148 -3.06 9.06 -28.16
N PRO A 149 -2.00 9.26 -28.95
CA PRO A 149 -1.86 8.55 -30.22
C PRO A 149 -1.85 7.03 -30.00
N GLN A 150 -2.73 6.30 -30.70
CA GLN A 150 -2.85 4.85 -30.53
C GLN A 150 -1.51 4.12 -30.73
N ALA A 151 -0.72 4.58 -31.69
CA ALA A 151 0.58 4.00 -31.98
C ALA A 151 1.55 4.17 -30.79
N ASP A 152 1.50 5.29 -30.08
CA ASP A 152 2.38 5.55 -28.93
C ASP A 152 2.03 4.64 -27.76
N LEU A 153 0.74 4.54 -27.44
CA LEU A 153 0.26 3.65 -26.38
C LEU A 153 0.58 2.19 -26.70
N LYS A 154 0.28 1.71 -27.92
CA LYS A 154 0.59 0.34 -28.33
C LYS A 154 2.09 0.05 -28.25
N ARG A 155 2.94 0.97 -28.73
CA ARG A 155 4.41 0.83 -28.65
C ARG A 155 4.90 0.77 -27.20
N ALA A 156 4.33 1.58 -26.31
CA ALA A 156 4.65 1.54 -24.89
C ALA A 156 4.24 0.20 -24.26
N MET A 157 3.01 -0.27 -24.53
CA MET A 157 2.49 -1.55 -24.00
C MET A 157 3.29 -2.76 -24.46
N SER A 158 3.85 -2.72 -25.68
CA SER A 158 4.73 -3.77 -26.21
C SER A 158 6.21 -3.59 -25.83
N SER A 159 6.56 -2.55 -25.07
CA SER A 159 7.97 -2.25 -24.79
C SER A 159 8.58 -3.27 -23.83
N PHE A 160 9.88 -3.54 -23.98
CA PHE A 160 10.63 -4.39 -23.07
C PHE A 160 10.61 -3.85 -21.63
N SER A 161 10.67 -2.51 -21.48
CA SER A 161 10.61 -1.84 -20.18
C SER A 161 9.29 -2.10 -19.46
N VAL A 162 8.16 -1.94 -20.14
CA VAL A 162 6.82 -2.23 -19.60
C VAL A 162 6.69 -3.72 -19.28
N ALA A 163 7.11 -4.60 -20.19
CA ALA A 163 7.07 -6.05 -19.96
C ALA A 163 7.85 -6.46 -18.70
N ASN A 164 9.02 -5.85 -18.45
CA ASN A 164 9.79 -6.12 -17.25
C ASN A 164 9.13 -5.59 -15.98
N LYS A 165 8.57 -4.37 -16.00
CA LYS A 165 7.83 -3.82 -14.86
C LYS A 165 6.61 -4.67 -14.50
N VAL A 166 5.87 -5.15 -15.49
CA VAL A 166 4.74 -6.08 -15.27
C VAL A 166 5.22 -7.38 -14.62
N ARG A 167 6.31 -7.98 -15.10
CA ARG A 167 6.88 -9.20 -14.47
C ARG A 167 7.35 -8.94 -13.04
N GLN A 168 7.99 -7.80 -12.79
CA GLN A 168 8.44 -7.40 -11.46
C GLN A 168 7.25 -7.19 -10.52
N ALA A 169 6.22 -6.46 -10.95
CA ALA A 169 4.98 -6.28 -10.19
C ALA A 169 4.37 -7.63 -9.82
N ALA A 170 4.33 -8.54 -10.79
CA ALA A 170 3.80 -9.88 -10.62
C ALA A 170 4.58 -10.71 -9.59
N GLN A 171 5.91 -10.63 -9.63
CA GLN A 171 6.77 -11.25 -8.63
C GLN A 171 6.57 -10.62 -7.25
N THR A 172 6.52 -9.30 -7.16
CA THR A 172 6.37 -8.57 -5.91
C THR A 172 5.08 -8.97 -5.19
N TRP A 173 3.91 -8.91 -5.84
CA TRP A 173 2.67 -9.23 -5.16
C TRP A 173 2.60 -10.72 -4.76
N ARG A 174 3.18 -11.63 -5.55
CA ARG A 174 3.31 -13.06 -5.19
C ARG A 174 4.22 -13.28 -3.99
N HIS A 175 5.37 -12.61 -3.91
CA HIS A 175 6.29 -12.72 -2.78
C HIS A 175 5.66 -12.20 -1.48
N TYR A 176 4.84 -11.15 -1.56
CA TYR A 176 4.07 -10.68 -0.41
C TYR A 176 2.91 -11.62 -0.04
N GLY A 177 2.52 -12.55 -0.92
CA GLY A 177 1.33 -13.39 -0.72
C GLY A 177 0.01 -12.62 -0.86
N VAL A 178 -0.03 -11.57 -1.69
CA VAL A 178 -1.24 -10.77 -1.92
C VAL A 178 -2.24 -11.60 -2.72
N ASP A 179 -3.41 -11.85 -2.14
CA ASP A 179 -4.53 -12.60 -2.72
C ASP A 179 -5.76 -11.72 -3.04
N ALA A 180 -5.78 -10.49 -2.53
CA ALA A 180 -6.85 -9.52 -2.75
C ALA A 180 -6.32 -8.09 -2.84
N THR A 181 -7.15 -7.18 -3.34
CA THR A 181 -6.86 -5.73 -3.33
C THR A 181 -8.02 -4.94 -2.71
N PRO A 182 -7.74 -3.74 -2.15
CA PRO A 182 -6.43 -3.11 -2.01
C PRO A 182 -5.63 -3.66 -0.83
N ASN A 183 -4.30 -3.66 -0.96
CA ASN A 183 -3.34 -4.03 0.09
C ASN A 183 -2.17 -3.05 0.11
N ILE A 184 -1.58 -2.81 1.28
CA ILE A 184 -0.38 -2.00 1.47
C ILE A 184 0.71 -2.91 2.04
N GLY A 185 1.80 -3.08 1.30
CA GLY A 185 2.98 -3.81 1.75
C GLY A 185 4.05 -2.89 2.30
N ILE A 186 4.63 -3.22 3.45
CA ILE A 186 5.67 -2.40 4.11
C ILE A 186 6.92 -3.25 4.35
N ALA A 187 8.05 -2.78 3.81
CA ALA A 187 9.40 -3.30 4.04
C ALA A 187 9.59 -4.81 3.75
N GLY A 188 8.75 -5.42 2.91
CA GLY A 188 8.78 -6.87 2.67
C GLY A 188 8.27 -7.72 3.83
N LYS A 189 7.82 -7.08 4.91
CA LYS A 189 7.55 -7.73 6.20
C LYS A 189 6.08 -7.71 6.59
N TYR A 190 5.35 -6.66 6.20
CA TYR A 190 3.98 -6.47 6.67
C TYR A 190 3.01 -6.24 5.52
N LEU A 191 1.78 -6.70 5.70
CA LEU A 191 0.62 -6.34 4.89
C LEU A 191 -0.47 -5.75 5.77
N THR A 192 -1.08 -4.65 5.34
CA THR A 192 -2.32 -4.13 5.92
C THR A 192 -3.29 -3.76 4.81
N ALA A 193 -4.58 -3.76 5.12
CA ALA A 193 -5.64 -3.42 4.19
C ALA A 193 -6.88 -2.91 4.93
N PRO A 194 -7.80 -2.22 4.23
CA PRO A 194 -9.05 -1.76 4.84
C PRO A 194 -9.89 -2.88 5.48
N HIS A 195 -9.89 -4.07 4.88
CA HIS A 195 -10.65 -5.22 5.40
C HIS A 195 -10.03 -5.83 6.68
N MET A 196 -8.72 -5.66 6.88
CA MET A 196 -8.01 -6.10 8.09
C MET A 196 -8.19 -5.06 9.20
N ALA A 197 -7.80 -3.82 8.91
CA ALA A 197 -7.83 -2.73 9.86
C ALA A 197 -9.26 -2.28 10.23
N GLY A 198 -10.26 -2.62 9.42
CA GLY A 198 -11.68 -2.31 9.62
C GLY A 198 -12.15 -0.99 8.99
N SER A 199 -11.25 -0.18 8.43
CA SER A 199 -11.59 0.98 7.60
C SER A 199 -10.38 1.44 6.78
N ARG A 200 -10.62 2.23 5.73
CA ARG A 200 -9.57 2.85 4.90
C ARG A 200 -8.62 3.73 5.72
N LYS A 201 -9.19 4.64 6.52
CA LYS A 201 -8.42 5.53 7.41
C LYS A 201 -7.59 4.74 8.42
N LYS A 202 -8.13 3.65 8.98
CA LYS A 202 -7.39 2.82 9.94
C LYS A 202 -6.28 2.01 9.24
N ALA A 203 -6.47 1.58 8.00
CA ALA A 203 -5.40 0.95 7.21
C ALA A 203 -4.25 1.91 6.91
N ILE A 204 -4.54 3.18 6.58
CA ILE A 204 -3.51 4.22 6.43
C ILE A 204 -2.73 4.40 7.74
N ARG A 205 -3.42 4.62 8.86
CA ARG A 205 -2.73 4.77 10.16
C ARG A 205 -1.89 3.54 10.53
N CYS A 206 -2.37 2.34 10.22
CA CYS A 206 -1.62 1.11 10.42
C CYS A 206 -0.35 1.08 9.57
N ALA A 207 -0.44 1.44 8.29
CA ALA A 207 0.73 1.53 7.41
C ALA A 207 1.75 2.56 7.92
N GLU A 208 1.29 3.74 8.34
CA GLU A 208 2.15 4.78 8.92
C GLU A 208 2.85 4.33 10.21
N TYR A 209 2.14 3.63 11.09
CA TYR A 209 2.73 3.03 12.29
C TYR A 209 3.84 2.03 11.93
N LEU A 210 3.59 1.14 10.97
CA LEU A 210 4.56 0.13 10.53
C LEU A 210 5.79 0.78 9.86
N ILE A 211 5.58 1.81 9.04
CA ILE A 211 6.68 2.59 8.43
C ILE A 211 7.53 3.24 9.53
N LYS A 212 6.90 3.90 10.51
CA LYS A 212 7.63 4.53 11.63
C LYS A 212 8.43 3.52 12.43
N ASN A 213 7.86 2.33 12.70
CA ASN A 213 8.57 1.25 13.37
C ASN A 213 9.82 0.79 12.60
N GLU A 214 9.71 0.65 11.27
CA GLU A 214 10.88 0.33 10.44
C GLU A 214 11.89 1.47 10.37
N LEU A 215 11.44 2.72 10.46
CA LEU A 215 12.32 3.90 10.49
C LEU A 215 13.08 4.05 11.81
N SER A 216 12.50 3.63 12.94
CA SER A 216 13.15 3.65 14.25
C SER A 216 14.01 2.42 14.54
N SER A 217 13.75 1.30 13.87
CA SER A 217 14.54 0.06 13.97
C SER A 217 15.88 0.23 13.30
#